data_AF-F8QIJ7-F1
#
_entry.id   AF-F8QIJ7-F1
#
_cell.length_a   1.000
_cell.length_b   1.000
_cell.length_c   1.000
_cell.angle_alpha   90.00
_cell.angle_beta   90.00
_cell.angle_gamma   90.00
#
_symmetry.space_group_name_H-M   'P 1'
#
loop_
_entity.id
_entity.type
_entity.pdbx_description
1 polymer ?
#
loop_
_entity_poly.entity_id
_entity_poly.type
_entity_poly.pdbx_seq_one_letter_code
_entity_poly.pdbx_strand_id
1 'polypeptide(L)'
;MDIDMSPATSPITTISKYGHEHRAPDYIDLCDLLQTMSLSQSRLSKDPGNALIPYAPSAYQRVNEHAASTHTVYDQAYHSDASESSNSSFCDPLPTSSIISPVVSPPACLFLQSILASLAPASPVLSPYPHPYPLPMPYETTGGAYLDTLFTHRALFGAFPPAHAGCAVALSEIARALEVRAWRADRDADAEAIVAFRCEALSVASRITV
;
A
#
# COMPACT_ATOMS: atom_id res chain seq x y z
N MET A 1 -55.98 -28.13 19.48
CA MET A 1 -55.18 -28.04 18.25
C MET A 1 -53.76 -28.32 18.68
N ASP A 2 -53.41 -29.59 18.70
CA ASP A 2 -52.11 -30.08 19.19
C ASP A 2 -51.16 -30.17 18.00
N ILE A 3 -50.04 -29.46 18.09
CA ILE A 3 -49.00 -29.44 17.07
C ILE A 3 -47.95 -30.47 17.48
N ASP A 4 -48.00 -31.60 16.80
CA ASP A 4 -47.05 -32.70 16.92
C ASP A 4 -45.71 -32.31 16.25
N MET A 5 -44.63 -32.25 17.03
CA MET A 5 -43.27 -31.98 16.54
C MET A 5 -42.49 -33.31 16.50
N SER A 6 -42.46 -33.93 15.32
CA SER A 6 -41.56 -35.05 15.04
C SER A 6 -40.19 -34.55 14.55
N PRO A 7 -39.05 -34.99 15.13
CA PRO A 7 -37.73 -34.66 14.61
C PRO A 7 -37.35 -35.53 13.40
N ALA A 8 -36.97 -34.88 12.31
CA ALA A 8 -36.43 -35.53 11.11
C ALA A 8 -35.04 -36.12 11.40
N THR A 9 -34.98 -37.45 11.52
CA THR A 9 -33.73 -38.19 11.67
C THR A 9 -33.15 -38.45 10.28
N SER A 10 -32.05 -37.78 9.93
CA SER A 10 -31.33 -38.04 8.67
C SER A 10 -30.38 -39.23 8.84
N PRO A 11 -30.20 -40.07 7.81
CA PRO A 11 -29.33 -41.24 7.87
C PRO A 11 -27.85 -40.83 7.89
N ILE A 12 -27.11 -41.42 8.83
CA ILE A 12 -25.66 -41.33 8.96
C ILE A 12 -25.04 -42.18 7.84
N THR A 13 -24.45 -41.53 6.85
CA THR A 13 -23.62 -42.18 5.83
C THR A 13 -22.24 -42.43 6.42
N THR A 14 -21.96 -43.69 6.77
CA THR A 14 -20.62 -44.20 7.06
C THR A 14 -19.73 -44.05 5.83
N ILE A 15 -18.78 -43.11 5.88
CA ILE A 15 -17.70 -42.98 4.90
C ILE A 15 -16.53 -43.88 5.31
N SER A 16 -16.13 -44.67 4.32
CA SER A 16 -15.06 -45.64 4.24
C SER A 16 -13.72 -45.18 4.86
N LYS A 17 -13.16 -46.05 5.70
CA LYS A 17 -11.74 -46.04 6.12
C LYS A 17 -10.86 -46.34 4.89
N TYR A 18 -10.17 -45.34 4.37
CA TYR A 18 -8.91 -45.54 3.65
C TYR A 18 -7.78 -45.03 4.54
N GLY A 19 -6.98 -45.96 5.05
CA GLY A 19 -5.75 -45.67 5.76
C GLY A 19 -4.73 -45.13 4.76
N HIS A 20 -4.49 -43.82 4.82
CA HIS A 20 -3.31 -43.21 4.26
C HIS A 20 -2.48 -42.72 5.44
N GLU A 21 -1.39 -43.41 5.73
CA GLU A 21 -0.39 -42.98 6.70
C GLU A 21 0.23 -41.67 6.21
N HIS A 22 -0.39 -40.55 6.59
CA HIS A 22 0.24 -39.24 6.55
C HIS A 22 1.21 -39.19 7.72
N ARG A 23 2.47 -39.55 7.43
CA ARG A 23 3.63 -39.11 8.19
C ARG A 23 3.50 -37.61 8.40
N ALA A 24 3.29 -37.21 9.65
CA ALA A 24 3.18 -35.80 10.03
C ALA A 24 4.39 -35.06 9.45
N PRO A 25 4.22 -33.90 8.81
CA PRO A 25 5.35 -33.05 8.48
C PRO A 25 6.01 -32.68 9.81
N ASP A 26 7.27 -33.08 9.95
CA ASP A 26 8.11 -32.72 11.09
C ASP A 26 7.94 -31.22 11.35
N TYR A 27 7.53 -30.89 12.57
CA TYR A 27 7.34 -29.52 13.03
C TYR A 27 8.66 -28.79 12.82
N ILE A 28 8.72 -27.95 11.78
CA ILE A 28 9.90 -27.13 11.51
C ILE A 28 10.02 -26.18 12.70
N ASP A 29 11.02 -26.43 13.54
CA ASP A 29 11.34 -25.54 14.65
C ASP A 29 11.81 -24.21 14.07
N LEU A 30 10.93 -23.21 14.16
CA LEU A 30 11.17 -21.86 13.70
C LEU A 30 12.40 -21.24 14.39
N CYS A 31 12.76 -21.71 15.58
CA CYS A 31 13.98 -21.27 16.27
C CYS A 31 15.24 -21.76 15.56
N ASP A 32 15.25 -23.01 15.06
CA ASP A 32 16.36 -23.59 14.29
C ASP A 32 16.47 -22.90 12.91
N LEU A 33 15.34 -22.57 12.28
CA LEU A 33 15.34 -21.83 11.01
C LEU A 33 15.88 -20.41 11.19
N LEU A 34 15.54 -19.72 12.29
CA LEU A 34 16.08 -18.39 12.59
C LEU A 34 17.56 -18.43 13.00
N GLN A 35 18.01 -19.50 13.66
CA GLN A 35 19.42 -19.68 14.03
C GLN A 35 20.31 -20.02 12.82
N THR A 36 19.79 -20.76 11.85
CA THR A 36 20.52 -21.04 10.59
C THR A 36 20.61 -19.83 9.67
N MET A 37 19.70 -18.86 9.80
CA MET A 37 19.78 -17.54 9.16
C MET A 37 20.68 -16.55 9.91
N SER A 38 21.76 -17.05 10.54
CA SER A 38 22.82 -16.20 11.09
C SER A 38 23.41 -15.36 9.95
N LEU A 39 22.96 -14.11 9.88
CA LEU A 39 23.46 -13.10 8.95
C LEU A 39 24.98 -13.08 9.11
N SER A 40 25.68 -13.48 8.05
CA SER A 40 27.10 -13.24 7.92
C SER A 40 27.32 -11.73 8.03
N GLN A 41 27.60 -11.27 9.24
CA GLN A 41 28.16 -9.96 9.50
C GLN A 41 29.46 -9.93 8.70
N SER A 42 29.38 -9.32 7.52
CA SER A 42 30.53 -8.89 6.76
C SER A 42 31.37 -8.06 7.71
N ARG A 43 32.44 -8.69 8.20
CA ARG A 43 33.46 -8.03 9.00
C ARG A 43 34.02 -6.94 8.13
N LEU A 44 33.60 -5.71 8.40
CA LEU A 44 34.23 -4.50 7.91
C LEU A 44 35.68 -4.55 8.38
N SER A 45 36.58 -4.90 7.47
CA SER A 45 38.02 -4.96 7.70
C SER A 45 38.48 -3.58 8.16
N LYS A 46 38.96 -3.56 9.40
CA LYS A 46 39.59 -2.43 10.07
C LYS A 46 40.93 -2.14 9.40
N ASP A 47 40.95 -1.14 8.53
CA ASP A 47 42.18 -0.56 8.01
C ASP A 47 42.65 0.52 9.00
N PRO A 48 43.89 0.43 9.56
CA PRO A 48 44.39 1.45 10.47
C PRO A 48 45.20 2.49 9.67
N GLY A 49 44.59 3.64 9.38
CA GLY A 49 45.37 4.83 9.05
C GLY A 49 44.76 5.78 8.05
N ASN A 50 43.80 6.60 8.48
CA ASN A 50 43.97 8.05 8.36
C ASN A 50 42.91 8.79 9.18
N ALA A 51 43.38 9.65 10.06
CA ALA A 51 42.56 10.61 10.76
C ALA A 51 41.93 11.59 9.76
N LEU A 52 40.62 11.84 9.87
CA LEU A 52 39.96 13.13 9.62
C LEU A 52 38.46 13.02 9.98
N ILE A 53 38.15 13.52 11.19
CA ILE A 53 36.92 14.20 11.67
C ILE A 53 35.54 13.63 11.23
N PRO A 54 34.75 13.05 12.16
CA PRO A 54 33.32 12.87 11.98
C PRO A 54 32.53 14.11 12.42
N TYR A 55 31.84 14.74 11.48
CA TYR A 55 30.78 15.71 11.76
C TYR A 55 29.51 14.93 12.14
N ALA A 56 29.15 14.95 13.42
CA ALA A 56 27.89 14.39 13.91
C ALA A 56 26.76 15.43 13.78
N PRO A 57 25.58 15.09 13.23
CA PRO A 57 24.38 15.87 13.46
C PRO A 57 23.80 15.43 14.81
N SER A 58 23.99 16.25 15.84
CA SER A 58 23.34 16.10 17.14
C SER A 58 21.83 16.32 17.00
N ALA A 59 21.07 15.29 17.38
CA ALA A 59 19.68 15.44 17.78
C ALA A 59 19.60 16.10 19.17
N TYR A 60 18.47 16.79 19.39
CA TYR A 60 17.97 17.41 20.63
C TYR A 60 18.50 18.78 21.03
N GLN A 61 17.66 19.80 20.78
CA GLN A 61 17.54 20.94 21.70
C GLN A 61 16.07 21.32 21.90
N ARG A 62 15.43 20.71 22.91
CA ARG A 62 14.48 21.43 23.77
C ARG A 62 15.33 22.35 24.64
N VAL A 63 14.99 23.63 24.75
CA VAL A 63 14.34 24.33 25.89
C VAL A 63 14.39 25.83 25.55
N ASN A 64 13.25 26.52 25.50
CA ASN A 64 12.93 27.66 26.38
C ASN A 64 11.74 28.45 25.84
N GLU A 65 10.69 28.38 26.65
CA GLU A 65 9.64 29.39 26.75
C GLU A 65 10.27 30.70 27.24
N HIS A 66 10.13 31.78 26.47
CA HIS A 66 10.17 33.12 27.01
C HIS A 66 9.02 33.94 26.43
N ALA A 67 8.22 34.45 27.35
CA ALA A 67 7.06 35.26 27.15
C ALA A 67 7.40 36.66 26.61
N ALA A 68 6.38 37.24 25.97
CA ALA A 68 6.09 38.68 25.84
C ALA A 68 7.18 39.56 25.19
N SER A 69 6.86 40.15 24.03
CA SER A 69 6.06 41.38 24.00
C SER A 69 5.98 41.98 22.59
N THR A 70 4.89 42.73 22.34
CA THR A 70 4.75 43.84 21.37
C THR A 70 4.82 43.51 19.86
N HIS A 71 3.70 43.52 19.13
CA HIS A 71 2.91 44.69 18.67
C HIS A 71 3.51 45.37 17.43
N THR A 72 2.89 45.13 16.27
CA THR A 72 2.64 46.00 15.09
C THR A 72 2.09 45.07 13.99
N VAL A 73 0.78 44.93 13.75
CA VAL A 73 -0.05 45.80 12.89
C VAL A 73 0.68 46.28 11.65
N TYR A 74 0.50 45.54 10.54
CA TYR A 74 0.42 45.97 9.12
C TYR A 74 0.13 44.67 8.34
N ASP A 75 -1.13 44.35 8.06
CA ASP A 75 -1.87 44.79 6.87
C ASP A 75 -1.17 44.38 5.56
N GLN A 76 -1.18 43.07 5.24
CA GLN A 76 -0.79 42.57 3.94
C GLN A 76 -2.05 42.51 3.07
N ALA A 77 -2.34 43.67 2.49
CA ALA A 77 -3.44 43.92 1.59
C ALA A 77 -3.46 42.92 0.42
N TYR A 78 -4.67 42.41 0.24
CA TYR A 78 -5.25 41.83 -0.96
C TYR A 78 -4.90 42.66 -2.21
N HIS A 79 -4.08 42.12 -3.11
CA HIS A 79 -3.95 42.64 -4.47
C HIS A 79 -4.20 41.51 -5.47
N SER A 80 -5.45 41.48 -5.93
CA SER A 80 -5.86 40.85 -7.17
C SER A 80 -5.41 41.73 -8.32
N ASP A 81 -4.43 41.27 -9.10
CA ASP A 81 -4.23 41.76 -10.45
C ASP A 81 -4.81 40.73 -11.42
N ALA A 82 -6.07 40.99 -11.78
CA ALA A 82 -6.60 40.58 -13.06
C ALA A 82 -5.85 41.34 -14.16
N SER A 83 -5.37 40.63 -15.18
CA SER A 83 -5.02 41.26 -16.45
C SER A 83 -5.39 40.34 -17.59
N GLU A 84 -5.93 41.01 -18.60
CA GLU A 84 -6.84 40.53 -19.62
C GLU A 84 -6.10 39.92 -20.81
N SER A 85 -6.85 39.09 -21.53
CA SER A 85 -6.84 38.87 -22.98
C SER A 85 -5.52 39.05 -23.75
N SER A 86 -5.07 37.94 -24.32
CA SER A 86 -4.40 37.97 -25.63
C SER A 86 -5.17 37.07 -26.59
N ASN A 87 -5.90 37.71 -27.51
CA ASN A 87 -6.43 37.09 -28.70
C ASN A 87 -5.27 36.85 -29.69
N SER A 88 -4.96 35.59 -29.96
CA SER A 88 -4.28 35.15 -31.18
C SER A 88 -5.13 34.01 -31.76
N SER A 89 -6.07 34.32 -32.66
CA SER A 89 -5.84 34.42 -34.12
C SER A 89 -5.19 33.16 -34.70
N PHE A 90 -6.05 32.26 -35.18
CA PHE A 90 -5.89 31.39 -36.35
C PHE A 90 -4.53 30.70 -36.61
N CYS A 91 -4.50 29.39 -36.34
CA CYS A 91 -4.21 28.36 -37.34
C CYS A 91 -4.92 27.07 -36.89
N ASP A 92 -5.91 26.62 -37.65
CA ASP A 92 -6.54 25.30 -37.50
C ASP A 92 -5.46 24.21 -37.51
N PRO A 93 -5.27 23.44 -36.43
CA PRO A 93 -4.62 22.15 -36.54
C PRO A 93 -5.65 21.16 -37.08
N LEU A 94 -5.30 20.49 -38.18
CA LEU A 94 -6.01 19.33 -38.71
C LEU A 94 -6.49 18.42 -37.56
N PRO A 95 -7.68 17.77 -37.66
CA PRO A 95 -8.06 16.69 -36.78
C PRO A 95 -7.15 15.49 -37.07
N THR A 96 -5.94 15.54 -36.53
CA THR A 96 -5.11 14.36 -36.35
C THR A 96 -5.81 13.61 -35.25
N SER A 97 -6.73 12.73 -35.64
CA SER A 97 -7.26 11.67 -34.80
C SER A 97 -6.08 10.79 -34.41
N SER A 98 -5.27 11.26 -33.48
CA SER A 98 -4.37 10.44 -32.71
C SER A 98 -5.28 9.47 -32.01
N ILE A 99 -5.37 8.27 -32.58
CA ILE A 99 -5.86 7.09 -31.89
C ILE A 99 -4.96 7.03 -30.66
N ILE A 100 -5.46 7.55 -29.53
CA ILE A 100 -4.87 7.36 -28.23
C ILE A 100 -5.07 5.88 -27.98
N SER A 101 -4.13 5.07 -28.46
CA SER A 101 -4.06 3.68 -28.05
C SER A 101 -3.99 3.72 -26.52
N PRO A 102 -4.95 3.11 -25.81
CA PRO A 102 -4.95 3.14 -24.36
C PRO A 102 -3.60 2.59 -23.92
N VAL A 103 -2.85 3.39 -23.17
CA VAL A 103 -1.62 2.93 -22.54
C VAL A 103 -2.05 1.83 -21.58
N VAL A 104 -1.86 0.58 -21.99
CA VAL A 104 -2.18 -0.58 -21.15
C VAL A 104 -1.09 -0.64 -20.09
N SER A 105 -1.35 -0.01 -18.95
CA SER A 105 -0.49 -0.16 -17.78
C SER A 105 -0.43 -1.64 -17.38
N PRO A 106 0.75 -2.17 -17.04
CA PRO A 106 0.85 -3.55 -16.58
C PRO A 106 -0.04 -3.77 -15.35
N PRO A 107 -0.62 -4.97 -15.18
CA PRO A 107 -1.43 -5.27 -14.00
C PRO A 107 -0.56 -5.22 -12.74
N ALA A 108 -1.16 -4.80 -11.62
CA ALA A 108 -0.54 -4.92 -10.31
C ALA A 108 -0.46 -6.38 -9.85
N CYS A 109 0.29 -6.67 -8.78
CA CYS A 109 0.30 -8.01 -8.21
C CYS A 109 -1.07 -8.39 -7.63
N LEU A 110 -1.40 -9.68 -7.66
CA LEU A 110 -2.71 -10.21 -7.22
C LEU A 110 -3.08 -9.79 -5.78
N PHE A 111 -2.08 -9.64 -4.93
CA PHE A 111 -2.25 -9.18 -3.55
C PHE A 111 -2.82 -7.75 -3.48
N LEU A 112 -2.26 -6.80 -4.22
CA LEU A 112 -2.81 -5.44 -4.24
C LEU A 112 -4.12 -5.37 -5.00
N GLN A 113 -4.32 -6.21 -6.01
CA GLN A 113 -5.60 -6.29 -6.71
C GLN A 113 -6.75 -6.71 -5.78
N SER A 114 -6.52 -7.65 -4.84
CA SER A 114 -7.56 -8.06 -3.89
C SER A 114 -7.94 -6.93 -2.91
N ILE A 115 -6.95 -6.15 -2.46
CA ILE A 115 -7.17 -4.98 -1.60
C ILE A 115 -7.93 -3.89 -2.37
N LEU A 116 -7.50 -3.60 -3.60
CA LEU A 116 -8.17 -2.61 -4.44
C LEU A 116 -9.59 -3.04 -4.80
N ALA A 117 -9.85 -4.33 -5.00
CA ALA A 117 -11.20 -4.86 -5.23
C ALA A 117 -12.12 -4.67 -4.01
N SER A 118 -11.57 -4.73 -2.79
CA SER A 118 -12.32 -4.42 -1.56
C SER A 118 -12.65 -2.93 -1.43
N LEU A 119 -11.70 -2.06 -1.77
CA LEU A 119 -11.85 -0.61 -1.58
C LEU A 119 -12.58 0.09 -2.73
N ALA A 120 -12.31 -0.31 -3.97
CA ALA A 120 -12.77 0.34 -5.19
C ALA A 120 -13.03 -0.72 -6.28
N PRO A 121 -14.09 -1.53 -6.17
CA PRO A 121 -14.39 -2.60 -7.14
C PRO A 121 -14.66 -2.10 -8.56
N ALA A 122 -14.94 -0.80 -8.72
CA ALA A 122 -15.11 -0.14 -10.01
C ALA A 122 -13.82 0.51 -10.55
N SER A 123 -12.67 0.31 -9.90
CA SER A 123 -11.41 0.91 -10.33
C SER A 123 -10.98 0.37 -11.70
N PRO A 124 -10.59 1.25 -12.65
CA PRO A 124 -10.13 0.82 -13.98
C PRO A 124 -8.76 0.12 -13.94
N VAL A 125 -8.05 0.17 -12.80
CA VAL A 125 -6.75 -0.48 -12.59
C VAL A 125 -6.91 -1.96 -12.23
N LEU A 126 -8.12 -2.40 -11.86
CA LEU A 126 -8.40 -3.81 -11.67
C LEU A 126 -8.32 -4.53 -13.02
N SER A 127 -7.57 -5.63 -13.05
CA SER A 127 -7.49 -6.47 -14.25
C SER A 127 -8.89 -7.02 -14.57
N PRO A 128 -9.39 -6.84 -15.82
CA PRO A 128 -10.71 -7.33 -16.23
C PRO A 128 -10.87 -8.86 -16.22
N TYR A 129 -9.76 -9.61 -16.12
CA TYR A 129 -9.76 -11.06 -16.35
C TYR A 129 -8.49 -11.74 -15.81
N PRO A 130 -8.53 -13.05 -15.50
CA PRO A 130 -9.64 -13.86 -14.99
C PRO A 130 -9.46 -14.06 -13.48
N HIS A 131 -10.44 -13.73 -12.65
CA HIS A 131 -10.82 -14.50 -11.45
C HIS A 131 -11.90 -13.73 -10.69
N PRO A 132 -12.86 -14.43 -10.06
CA PRO A 132 -13.61 -13.82 -8.98
C PRO A 132 -12.58 -13.45 -7.91
N TYR A 133 -12.36 -12.15 -7.69
CA TYR A 133 -11.66 -11.71 -6.50
C TYR A 133 -12.39 -12.32 -5.30
N PRO A 134 -11.68 -12.85 -4.29
CA PRO A 134 -12.31 -13.30 -3.05
C PRO A 134 -13.29 -12.23 -2.57
N LEU A 135 -14.43 -12.66 -2.02
CA LEU A 135 -15.49 -11.75 -1.58
C LEU A 135 -14.86 -10.55 -0.86
N PRO A 136 -15.20 -9.31 -1.25
CA PRO A 136 -14.55 -8.12 -0.72
C PRO A 136 -14.84 -8.04 0.78
N MET A 137 -13.86 -8.48 1.57
CA MET A 137 -13.87 -8.27 3.01
C MET A 137 -13.54 -6.80 3.25
N PRO A 138 -14.25 -6.11 4.15
CA PRO A 138 -14.00 -4.71 4.42
C PRO A 138 -12.53 -4.50 4.78
N TYR A 139 -11.84 -3.64 4.02
CA TYR A 139 -10.45 -3.35 4.26
C TYR A 139 -10.30 -2.42 5.47
N GLU A 140 -9.70 -2.93 6.52
CA GLU A 140 -9.44 -2.23 7.78
C GLU A 140 -8.09 -1.52 7.75
N THR A 141 -8.05 -0.31 8.30
CA THR A 141 -6.83 0.51 8.46
C THR A 141 -6.46 0.67 9.93
N THR A 142 -7.37 0.33 10.85
CA THR A 142 -7.13 0.36 12.29
C THR A 142 -6.13 -0.70 12.74
N GLY A 143 -5.54 -0.49 13.92
CA GLY A 143 -4.61 -1.45 14.52
C GLY A 143 -3.32 -1.69 13.72
N GLY A 144 -3.04 -0.88 12.70
CA GLY A 144 -1.88 -1.06 11.83
C GLY A 144 -2.07 -2.11 10.73
N ALA A 145 -3.30 -2.58 10.44
CA ALA A 145 -3.55 -3.56 9.38
C ALA A 145 -3.05 -3.11 7.99
N TYR A 146 -2.99 -1.80 7.74
CA TYR A 146 -2.39 -1.25 6.52
C TYR A 146 -0.86 -1.43 6.46
N LEU A 147 -0.17 -1.49 7.61
CA LEU A 147 1.27 -1.77 7.67
C LEU A 147 1.56 -3.22 7.31
N ASP A 148 0.75 -4.17 7.77
CA ASP A 148 0.85 -5.58 7.37
C ASP A 148 0.70 -5.73 5.86
N THR A 149 -0.23 -4.95 5.28
CA THR A 149 -0.39 -4.87 3.83
C THR A 149 0.89 -4.39 3.14
N LEU A 150 1.48 -3.29 3.62
CA LEU A 150 2.71 -2.73 3.06
C LEU A 150 3.91 -3.69 3.21
N PHE A 151 4.08 -4.32 4.37
CA PHE A 151 5.16 -5.27 4.61
C PHE A 151 4.99 -6.55 3.78
N THR A 152 3.77 -7.06 3.67
CA THR A 152 3.46 -8.20 2.79
C THR A 152 3.78 -7.86 1.33
N HIS A 153 3.33 -6.70 0.86
CA HIS A 153 3.67 -6.22 -0.48
C HIS A 153 5.19 -6.12 -0.68
N ARG A 154 5.94 -5.54 0.27
CA ARG A 154 7.41 -5.43 0.19
C ARG A 154 8.11 -6.78 0.14
N ALA A 155 7.63 -7.75 0.93
CA ALA A 155 8.16 -9.11 0.92
C ALA A 155 7.96 -9.77 -0.46
N LEU A 156 6.75 -9.66 -1.02
CA LEU A 156 6.43 -10.16 -2.36
C LEU A 156 7.25 -9.45 -3.45
N PHE A 157 7.40 -8.13 -3.34
CA PHE A 157 8.21 -7.32 -4.24
C PHE A 157 9.68 -7.76 -4.21
N GLY A 158 10.24 -7.99 -3.02
CA GLY A 158 11.61 -8.46 -2.85
C GLY A 158 11.85 -9.85 -3.43
N ALA A 159 10.84 -10.73 -3.41
CA ALA A 159 10.93 -12.07 -3.99
C ALA A 159 10.89 -12.06 -5.52
N PHE A 160 10.05 -11.20 -6.14
CA PHE A 160 9.95 -11.13 -7.60
C PHE A 160 9.58 -9.73 -8.13
N PRO A 161 10.56 -8.81 -8.25
CA PRO A 161 10.33 -7.42 -8.67
C PRO A 161 9.62 -7.25 -10.02
N PRO A 162 9.92 -8.03 -11.09
CA PRO A 162 9.28 -7.85 -12.39
C PRO A 162 7.75 -8.02 -12.39
N ALA A 163 7.19 -8.86 -11.49
CA ALA A 163 5.73 -9.02 -11.37
C ALA A 163 5.01 -7.82 -10.72
N HIS A 164 5.75 -6.81 -10.29
CA HIS A 164 5.22 -5.67 -9.57
C HIS A 164 5.26 -4.38 -10.40
N ALA A 165 5.43 -4.49 -11.72
CA ALA A 165 5.47 -3.37 -12.66
C ALA A 165 4.24 -2.44 -12.55
N GLY A 166 3.05 -3.00 -12.29
CA GLY A 166 1.80 -2.24 -12.11
C GLY A 166 1.50 -1.79 -10.68
N CYS A 167 2.33 -2.17 -9.69
CA CYS A 167 1.99 -1.96 -8.28
C CYS A 167 2.01 -0.49 -7.86
N ALA A 168 2.87 0.34 -8.44
CA ALA A 168 2.90 1.78 -8.13
C ALA A 168 1.54 2.46 -8.43
N VAL A 169 0.90 2.07 -9.53
CA VAL A 169 -0.42 2.58 -9.93
C VAL A 169 -1.50 2.08 -8.96
N ALA A 170 -1.50 0.77 -8.65
CA ALA A 170 -2.48 0.21 -7.71
C ALA A 170 -2.35 0.78 -6.29
N LEU A 171 -1.13 1.00 -5.79
CA LEU A 171 -0.90 1.65 -4.48
C LEU A 171 -1.45 3.08 -4.45
N SER A 172 -1.28 3.82 -5.55
CA SER A 172 -1.83 5.16 -5.70
C SER A 172 -3.36 5.16 -5.72
N GLU A 173 -3.96 4.18 -6.40
CA GLU A 173 -5.41 3.98 -6.42
C GLU A 173 -5.96 3.55 -5.06
N ILE A 174 -5.25 2.70 -4.30
CA ILE A 174 -5.61 2.35 -2.92
C ILE A 174 -5.61 3.62 -2.06
N ALA A 175 -4.56 4.45 -2.14
CA ALA A 175 -4.50 5.71 -1.42
C ALA A 175 -5.67 6.65 -1.80
N ARG A 176 -5.98 6.77 -3.09
CA ARG A 176 -7.13 7.54 -3.58
C ARG A 176 -8.46 6.99 -3.07
N ALA A 177 -8.63 5.67 -3.05
CA ALA A 177 -9.83 5.01 -2.56
C ALA A 177 -10.03 5.24 -1.05
N LEU A 178 -8.95 5.25 -0.26
CA LEU A 178 -8.98 5.60 1.16
C LEU A 178 -9.29 7.09 1.37
N GLU A 179 -8.76 7.98 0.53
CA GLU A 179 -8.96 9.44 0.62
C GLU A 179 -10.41 9.85 0.38
N VAL A 180 -11.11 9.21 -0.57
CA VAL A 180 -12.54 9.47 -0.85
C VAL A 180 -13.49 8.68 0.05
N ARG A 181 -12.95 7.82 0.93
CA ARG A 181 -13.74 6.98 1.82
C ARG A 181 -14.42 7.84 2.89
N ALA A 182 -15.69 7.57 3.16
CA ALA A 182 -16.41 8.28 4.21
C ALA A 182 -15.73 8.06 5.57
N TRP A 183 -15.47 9.17 6.28
CA TRP A 183 -14.89 9.17 7.61
C TRP A 183 -15.74 8.34 8.58
N ARG A 184 -15.09 7.51 9.40
CA ARG A 184 -15.69 6.77 10.51
C ARG A 184 -14.68 6.71 11.67
N ALA A 185 -15.18 6.59 12.89
CA ALA A 185 -14.32 6.53 14.08
C ALA A 185 -13.38 5.30 14.10
N ASP A 186 -13.78 4.19 13.47
CA ASP A 186 -12.98 2.98 13.28
C ASP A 186 -12.09 3.05 12.03
N ARG A 187 -11.77 4.25 11.54
CA ARG A 187 -10.94 4.53 10.36
C ARG A 187 -10.08 5.78 10.57
N ASP A 188 -9.77 6.10 11.81
CA ASP A 188 -8.90 7.22 12.19
C ASP A 188 -7.50 7.11 11.53
N ALA A 189 -7.02 5.89 11.31
CA ALA A 189 -5.76 5.58 10.64
C ALA A 189 -5.77 5.78 9.10
N ASP A 190 -6.88 6.16 8.46
CA ASP A 190 -6.94 6.34 7.00
C ASP A 190 -5.93 7.40 6.52
N ALA A 191 -5.78 8.49 7.27
CA ALA A 191 -4.85 9.56 6.92
C ALA A 191 -3.40 9.06 6.88
N GLU A 192 -2.99 8.26 7.86
CA GLU A 192 -1.66 7.66 7.91
C GLU A 192 -1.46 6.63 6.79
N ALA A 193 -2.46 5.78 6.58
CA ALA A 193 -2.45 4.77 5.52
C ALA A 193 -2.30 5.41 4.13
N ILE A 194 -3.03 6.49 3.83
CA ILE A 194 -2.95 7.24 2.57
C ILE A 194 -1.51 7.70 2.31
N VAL A 195 -0.87 8.33 3.30
CA VAL A 195 0.51 8.81 3.18
C VAL A 195 1.46 7.63 2.97
N ALA A 196 1.30 6.56 3.74
CA ALA A 196 2.15 5.37 3.64
C ALA A 196 2.04 4.69 2.26
N PHE A 197 0.83 4.55 1.72
CA PHE A 197 0.61 4.00 0.37
C PHE A 197 1.20 4.87 -0.73
N ARG A 198 1.08 6.20 -0.64
CA ARG A 198 1.71 7.13 -1.58
C ARG A 198 3.23 7.04 -1.54
N CYS A 199 3.83 6.99 -0.34
CA CYS A 199 5.26 6.81 -0.17
C CYS A 199 5.74 5.47 -0.76
N GLU A 200 4.99 4.38 -0.54
CA GLU A 200 5.32 3.08 -1.12
C GLU A 200 5.19 3.09 -2.65
N ALA A 201 4.17 3.74 -3.21
CA ALA A 201 4.01 3.87 -4.65
C ALA A 201 5.24 4.53 -5.31
N LEU A 202 5.75 5.61 -4.71
CA LEU A 202 6.97 6.29 -5.17
C LEU A 202 8.21 5.38 -5.06
N SER A 203 8.35 4.67 -3.93
CA SER A 203 9.44 3.71 -3.72
C SER A 203 9.44 2.61 -4.80
N VAL A 204 8.28 2.03 -5.09
CA VAL A 204 8.11 0.99 -6.11
C VAL A 204 8.42 1.53 -7.51
N ALA A 205 7.88 2.70 -7.88
CA ALA A 205 8.15 3.33 -9.17
C ALA A 205 9.64 3.59 -9.40
N SER A 206 10.37 4.02 -8.36
CA SER A 206 11.81 4.25 -8.43
C SER A 206 12.65 3.00 -8.64
N ARG A 207 12.12 1.81 -8.28
CA ARG A 207 12.86 0.53 -8.35
C ARG A 207 12.59 -0.27 -9.62
N ILE A 208 11.48 0.00 -10.31
CA ILE A 208 11.09 -0.67 -11.57
C ILE A 208 11.69 0.02 -12.79
N THR A 209 12.14 1.27 -12.65
CA THR A 209 12.69 2.09 -13.74
C THR A 209 14.18 1.83 -14.05
N VAL A 210 14.78 0.83 -13.42
CA VAL A 210 16.18 0.42 -13.59
C VAL A 210 16.25 -0.90 -14.35
#